data_AF-A0AAV8XM30-F1
#
_entry.id   AF-A0AAV8XM30-F1
#
_cell.length_a   1.000
_cell.length_b   1.000
_cell.length_c   1.000
_cell.angle_alpha   90.00
_cell.angle_beta   90.00
_cell.angle_gamma   90.00
#
_symmetry.space_group_name_H-M   'P 1'
#
loop_
_entity.id
_entity.type
_entity.pdbx_description
1 polymer ?
#
loop_
_entity_poly.entity_id
_entity_poly.type
_entity_poly.pdbx_seq_one_letter_code
_entity_poly.pdbx_strand_id
1 'polypeptide(L)'
;MFQEVLDHETWTMNLKEANEGDNEPKWYKLYSAKDAYEMNSLEPSEWNKLIEKNENYYRDSSKRPLCDSQCKLQILCDLKSGRSHDRHHLCHDLEYNIGL
;
A
#
# COMPACT_ATOMS: atom_id res chain seq x y z
N MET A 1 9.30 -16.98 21.18
CA MET A 1 8.32 -17.31 20.12
C MET A 1 8.11 -16.03 19.32
N PHE A 2 8.38 -16.04 18.02
CA PHE A 2 8.07 -14.89 17.16
C PHE A 2 6.60 -14.97 16.76
N GLN A 3 5.91 -13.84 16.84
CA GLN A 3 4.55 -13.70 16.31
C GLN A 3 4.65 -13.07 14.92
N GLU A 4 3.86 -13.57 13.99
CA GLU A 4 3.82 -13.08 12.62
C GLU A 4 2.38 -12.75 12.21
N VAL A 5 2.27 -11.83 11.25
CA VAL A 5 0.98 -11.49 10.63
C VAL A 5 0.78 -12.40 9.43
N LEU A 6 -0.29 -13.20 9.43
CA LEU A 6 -0.56 -14.16 8.36
C LEU A 6 -1.30 -13.53 7.18
N ASP A 7 -2.19 -12.58 7.46
CA ASP A 7 -2.88 -11.74 6.48
C ASP A 7 -3.46 -10.51 7.20
N HIS A 8 -3.89 -9.49 6.46
CA HIS A 8 -4.73 -8.42 6.97
C HIS A 8 -5.87 -8.10 6.02
N GLU A 9 -6.98 -7.62 6.58
CA GLU A 9 -8.16 -7.22 5.82
C GLU A 9 -8.43 -5.73 6.02
N THR A 10 -8.87 -5.09 4.94
CA THR A 10 -9.42 -3.74 4.99
C THR A 10 -10.93 -3.83 4.78
N TRP A 11 -11.70 -3.20 5.67
CA TRP A 11 -13.16 -3.08 5.57
C TRP A 11 -13.53 -1.61 5.38
N THR A 12 -14.54 -1.36 4.56
CA THR A 12 -15.00 0.00 4.26
C THR A 12 -16.52 0.05 4.13
N MET A 13 -17.06 1.25 3.97
CA MET A 13 -18.47 1.50 3.72
C MET A 13 -18.63 2.54 2.61
N ASN A 14 -19.72 2.45 1.86
CA ASN A 14 -20.06 3.48 0.87
C ASN A 14 -20.70 4.68 1.57
N LEU A 15 -19.96 5.78 1.67
CA LEU A 15 -20.45 7.01 2.30
C LEU A 15 -21.68 7.61 1.60
N LYS A 16 -21.83 7.41 0.29
CA LYS A 16 -23.01 7.91 -0.42
C LYS A 16 -24.26 7.16 0.05
N GLU A 17 -24.21 5.83 0.06
CA GLU A 17 -25.33 4.98 0.50
C GLU A 17 -25.64 5.15 1.99
N ALA A 18 -24.61 5.26 2.83
CA ALA A 18 -24.76 5.45 4.27
C ALA A 18 -25.39 6.81 4.64
N ASN A 19 -25.21 7.83 3.79
CA ASN A 19 -25.78 9.16 4.00
C ASN A 19 -27.14 9.35 3.27
N GLU A 20 -27.64 8.35 2.55
CA GLU A 20 -28.93 8.40 1.87
C GLU A 20 -30.06 8.11 2.88
N GLY A 21 -30.79 9.16 3.31
CA GLY A 21 -31.92 9.02 4.23
C GLY A 21 -31.50 8.54 5.62
N ASP A 22 -32.31 7.68 6.24
CA ASP A 22 -32.06 7.08 7.55
C ASP A 22 -31.42 5.68 7.45
N ASN A 23 -30.62 5.44 6.40
CA ASN A 23 -29.94 4.16 6.19
C ASN A 23 -28.89 3.88 7.27
N GLU A 24 -28.81 2.64 7.74
CA GLU A 24 -27.69 2.20 8.55
C GLU A 24 -26.44 1.95 7.68
N PRO A 25 -25.23 2.34 8.15
CA PRO A 25 -24.00 2.13 7.41
C PRO A 25 -23.68 0.64 7.27
N LYS A 26 -23.59 0.16 6.02
CA LYS A 26 -23.20 -1.22 5.71
C LYS A 26 -21.70 -1.30 5.47
N TRP A 27 -21.02 -2.03 6.34
CA TRP A 27 -19.60 -2.36 6.18
C TRP A 27 -19.43 -3.59 5.31
N TYR A 28 -18.45 -3.55 4.42
CA TYR A 28 -18.06 -4.67 3.57
C TYR A 28 -16.54 -4.79 3.48
N LYS A 29 -16.06 -6.01 3.25
CA LYS A 29 -14.64 -6.28 3.05
C LYS A 29 -14.22 -5.64 1.72
N LEU A 30 -13.24 -4.74 1.78
CA LEU A 30 -12.65 -4.12 0.61
C LEU A 30 -11.63 -5.08 -0.02
N TYR A 31 -10.67 -5.55 0.77
CA TYR A 31 -9.67 -6.54 0.31
C TYR A 31 -8.97 -7.26 1.47
N SER A 32 -8.35 -8.41 1.17
CA SER A 32 -7.29 -9.07 1.94
C SER A 32 -5.95 -8.85 1.26
N ALA A 33 -4.88 -8.60 2.01
CA ALA A 33 -3.58 -8.24 1.43
C ALA A 33 -3.03 -9.34 0.51
N LYS A 34 -3.13 -10.60 0.95
CA LYS A 34 -2.69 -11.74 0.13
C LYS A 34 -3.40 -11.82 -1.21
N ASP A 35 -4.72 -11.65 -1.22
CA ASP A 35 -5.52 -11.73 -2.44
C ASP A 35 -5.31 -10.49 -3.33
N ALA A 36 -5.16 -9.31 -2.74
CA ALA A 36 -5.02 -8.05 -3.49
C ALA A 36 -3.67 -7.89 -4.19
N TYR A 37 -2.61 -8.43 -3.59
CA TYR A 37 -1.24 -8.32 -4.06
C TYR A 37 -0.65 -9.67 -4.52
N GLU A 38 -1.47 -10.72 -4.56
CA GLU A 38 -1.07 -12.09 -4.94
C GLU A 38 0.15 -12.59 -4.14
N MET A 39 0.17 -12.29 -2.84
CA MET A 39 1.29 -12.60 -1.94
C MET A 39 1.08 -13.95 -1.24
N ASN A 40 2.17 -14.71 -1.11
CA ASN A 40 2.12 -16.01 -0.42
C ASN A 40 2.15 -15.86 1.12
N SER A 41 2.82 -14.83 1.61
CA SER A 41 2.95 -14.45 3.03
C SER A 41 3.00 -12.93 3.17
N LEU A 42 2.87 -12.41 4.39
CA LEU A 42 3.09 -10.99 4.69
C LEU A 42 4.48 -10.73 5.29
N GLU A 43 5.45 -11.59 4.98
CA GLU A 43 6.84 -11.39 5.38
C GLU A 43 7.39 -10.09 4.79
N PRO A 44 8.32 -9.39 5.48
CA PRO A 44 8.93 -8.17 4.97
C PRO A 44 9.54 -8.30 3.57
N SER A 45 10.05 -9.49 3.21
CA SER A 45 10.62 -9.80 1.89
C SER A 45 9.58 -9.73 0.77
N GLU A 46 8.35 -10.19 1.00
CA GLU A 46 7.27 -10.14 0.01
C GLU A 46 6.82 -8.70 -0.22
N TRP A 47 6.73 -7.89 0.84
CA TRP A 47 6.45 -6.45 0.72
C TRP A 47 7.54 -5.72 -0.05
N ASN A 48 8.81 -6.03 0.20
CA ASN A 48 9.92 -5.43 -0.54
C ASN A 48 9.85 -5.77 -2.04
N LYS A 49 9.51 -7.02 -2.40
CA LYS A 49 9.30 -7.41 -3.81
C LYS A 49 8.18 -6.61 -4.47
N LEU A 50 7.08 -6.35 -3.76
CA LEU A 50 5.98 -5.54 -4.28
C LEU A 50 6.43 -4.09 -4.54
N ILE A 51 7.20 -3.51 -3.62
CA ILE A 51 7.77 -2.16 -3.78
C ILE A 51 8.69 -2.10 -5.00
N GLU A 52 9.59 -3.08 -5.16
CA GLU A 52 10.54 -3.12 -6.29
C GLU A 52 9.86 -3.31 -7.65
N LYS A 53 8.74 -4.04 -7.70
CA LYS A 53 7.90 -4.13 -8.90
C LYS A 53 7.20 -2.82 -9.25
N ASN A 54 7.17 -1.86 -8.32
CA ASN A 54 6.53 -0.56 -8.48
C ASN A 54 5.02 -0.65 -8.79
N GLU A 55 4.35 -1.66 -8.23
CA GLU A 55 2.95 -2.01 -8.51
C GLU A 55 2.01 -1.56 -7.38
N ASN A 56 0.79 -1.16 -7.75
CA ASN A 56 -0.39 -1.09 -6.88
C ASN A 56 -0.30 -0.30 -5.55
N TYR A 57 0.52 0.76 -5.46
CA TYR A 57 0.69 1.58 -4.25
C TYR A 57 -0.48 2.51 -3.87
N TYR A 58 -1.52 2.62 -4.72
CA TYR A 58 -2.78 3.32 -4.40
C TYR A 58 -3.98 2.35 -4.32
N ARG A 59 -3.75 1.10 -3.89
CA ARG A 59 -4.77 0.04 -3.97
C ARG A 59 -6.10 0.48 -3.34
N ASP A 60 -7.15 0.35 -4.13
CA ASP A 60 -8.54 0.66 -3.77
C ASP A 60 -8.78 2.05 -3.15
N SER A 61 -7.82 2.97 -3.32
CA SER A 61 -8.02 4.38 -3.05
C SER A 61 -8.99 4.95 -4.08
N SER A 62 -10.09 5.53 -3.59
CA SER A 62 -11.05 6.27 -4.41
C SER A 62 -10.45 7.51 -5.07
N LYS A 63 -9.30 7.97 -4.57
CA LYS A 63 -8.53 9.09 -5.12
C LYS A 63 -7.17 8.60 -5.60
N ARG A 64 -6.94 8.70 -6.90
CA ARG A 64 -5.64 8.42 -7.54
C ARG A 64 -5.19 9.70 -8.26
N PRO A 65 -4.45 10.59 -7.58
CA PRO A 65 -3.97 11.80 -8.24
C PRO A 65 -3.02 11.44 -9.39
N LEU A 66 -2.87 12.36 -10.36
CA LEU A 66 -1.78 12.25 -11.32
C LEU A 66 -0.47 12.24 -10.55
N CYS A 67 0.32 11.19 -10.76
CA CYS A 67 1.57 10.94 -10.04
C CYS A 67 2.64 10.65 -11.08
N ASP A 68 3.56 11.60 -11.26
CA ASP A 68 4.71 11.46 -12.14
C ASP A 68 5.78 10.55 -11.52
N SER A 69 6.91 10.39 -12.19
CA SER A 69 8.02 9.56 -11.72
C SER A 69 8.56 10.02 -10.37
N GLN A 70 8.61 11.32 -10.11
CA GLN A 70 9.09 11.88 -8.84
C GLN A 70 8.11 11.58 -7.70
N CYS A 71 6.81 11.80 -7.90
CA CYS A 71 5.76 11.43 -6.95
C CYS A 71 5.77 9.92 -6.65
N LYS A 72 5.93 9.10 -7.70
CA LYS A 72 5.97 7.64 -7.57
C LYS A 72 7.18 7.19 -6.75
N LEU A 73 8.38 7.69 -7.10
CA LEU A 73 9.60 7.43 -6.33
C LEU A 73 9.44 7.86 -4.88
N GLN A 74 8.82 9.02 -4.63
CA GLN A 74 8.58 9.51 -3.28
C GLN A 74 7.81 8.49 -2.44
N ILE A 75 6.68 7.99 -2.96
CA ILE A 75 5.84 7.01 -2.25
C ILE A 75 6.59 5.71 -1.99
N LEU A 76 7.31 5.20 -3.00
CA LEU A 76 8.04 3.94 -2.88
C LEU A 76 9.19 4.04 -1.88
N CYS A 77 9.92 5.16 -1.86
CA CYS A 77 10.93 5.43 -0.84
C CYS A 77 10.32 5.48 0.57
N ASP A 78 9.15 6.08 0.71
CA ASP A 78 8.48 6.21 2.01
C ASP A 78 7.99 4.84 2.51
N LEU A 79 7.58 3.94 1.60
CA LEU A 79 7.28 2.54 1.91
C LEU A 79 8.53 1.72 2.30
N LYS A 80 9.68 1.97 1.66
CA LYS A 80 10.96 1.27 1.94
C LYS A 80 11.64 1.77 3.23
N SER A 81 11.34 3.01 3.64
CA SER A 81 12.06 3.69 4.73
C SER A 81 11.39 3.52 6.10
N GLY A 82 11.71 2.44 6.80
CA GLY A 82 11.25 2.21 8.18
C GLY A 82 11.96 3.05 9.26
N ARG A 83 13.00 3.81 8.90
CA ARG A 83 13.82 4.64 9.81
C ARG A 83 13.83 6.10 9.33
N SER A 84 13.43 7.01 10.22
CA SER A 84 13.52 8.45 9.97
C SER A 84 14.96 8.89 9.71
N HIS A 85 15.15 9.92 8.88
CA HIS A 85 16.45 10.49 8.48
C HIS A 85 17.38 9.57 7.65
N ASP A 86 16.93 8.36 7.31
CA ASP A 86 17.73 7.37 6.60
C ASP A 86 17.26 7.08 5.17
N ARG A 87 16.28 7.86 4.71
CA ARG A 87 15.60 7.67 3.43
C ARG A 87 16.55 7.53 2.25
N HIS A 88 17.58 8.38 2.18
CA HIS A 88 18.54 8.33 1.07
C HIS A 88 19.33 7.00 1.05
N HIS A 89 19.71 6.47 2.21
CA HIS A 89 20.44 5.21 2.26
C HIS A 89 19.52 4.01 1.95
N LEU A 90 18.28 4.04 2.47
CA LEU A 90 17.32 2.95 2.32
C LEU A 90 16.65 2.92 0.93
N CYS A 91 16.55 4.06 0.25
CA CYS A 91 15.90 4.17 -1.06
C CYS A 91 16.87 4.15 -2.26
N HIS A 92 18.18 4.10 -2.03
CA HIS A 92 19.19 4.27 -3.07
C HIS A 92 18.96 3.39 -4.32
N ASP A 93 18.59 2.11 -4.13
CA ASP A 93 18.34 1.20 -5.26
C ASP A 93 17.15 1.64 -6.13
N LEU A 94 16.11 2.22 -5.51
CA LEU A 94 14.91 2.68 -6.23
C LEU A 94 15.19 3.98 -6.99
N GLU A 95 15.97 4.89 -6.40
CA GLU A 95 16.43 6.13 -7.06
C GLU A 95 17.22 5.79 -8.33
N TYR A 96 18.21 4.89 -8.21
CA TYR A 96 19.01 4.41 -9.32
C TYR A 96 18.17 3.76 -10.44
N ASN A 97 17.22 2.89 -10.08
CA ASN A 97 16.41 2.14 -11.05
C ASN A 97 15.40 3.02 -11.81
N ILE A 98 14.91 4.10 -11.19
CA ILE A 98 13.93 5.02 -11.80
C ILE A 98 14.62 6.13 -12.62
N GLY A 99 15.97 6.22 -12.55
CA GLY A 99 16.76 7.14 -13.36
C GLY A 99 16.72 8.58 -12.83
N LEU A 100 16.60 8.75 -11.51
CA LEU A 100 16.71 10.02 -10.80
C LEU A 100 17.98 10.06 -9.95
#